data_AF-D0LR74-F1
#
_entry.id   AF-D0LR74-F1
#
_cell.length_a   1.000
_cell.length_b   1.000
_cell.length_c   1.000
_cell.angle_alpha   90.00
_cell.angle_beta   90.00
_cell.angle_gamma   90.00
#
_symmetry.space_group_name_H-M   'P 1'
#
loop_
_entity.id
_entity.type
_entity.pdbx_description
1 polymer ?
#
loop_
_entity_poly.entity_id
_entity_poly.type
_entity_poly.pdbx_seq_one_letter_code
_entity_poly.pdbx_strand_id
1 'polypeptide(L)'
;MNIQYFRWLFQAALGVALLAAVPMSAGANTSGPSVPERGDEQMTSREVVHRATTLASEGSFEQALELIERGLEQAPESQALLQLGGILKLRRRDFAGALESFEALLAAGPRGANRRKVRRIIRELRHVRSTAVEIQLDVPADVYLDDTVFGKACSGVAACRLPVLPDAYTVLIDKPGFEAVRASVQVRRNRTVVLERELDELPSAVVVAAKPADAFVVIRGESQPVSEMAAVAVEAGEGRATLEAGSYVVRAWRPGYFARDVEVQARRGEPVAVSVQLDRRVALSISPPDAEVLLDGRPVELEERAIRPRDHYRRLALDGALRLPPERTERTERTERTLEVRAPGYVARTVPLPPRSVDDAGGRLEIDLEAEIPPPPPVLDAPERPIVLLSSLSLATLGFGAAAAYGVHAQRLAEQARDGCDDAAEQLVCEDIDRDKAEAAENAATRSEQLFVGGTLLALGALQAWNEGEPAPPGGGMSLRRKLSITGNALVSVGAAAVGIGYGMRSQTRLEMAQPFCDENQQCQLPGYVLIRQANRDVATARLGWIVSGAAAVNAALLWWRTPSDGEASSLELVPELSRDRVGVTLSGRFR
;
A
#
# COMPACT_ATOMS: atom_id res chain seq x y z
N MET A 1 -40.28 -39.75 30.89
CA MET A 1 -39.46 -40.49 31.87
C MET A 1 -38.81 -39.46 32.77
N ASN A 2 -39.06 -39.51 34.08
CA ASN A 2 -38.90 -38.38 35.02
C ASN A 2 -37.44 -37.94 35.26
N ILE A 3 -37.14 -36.67 34.96
CA ILE A 3 -35.84 -35.99 35.13
C ILE A 3 -35.81 -35.30 36.51
N GLN A 4 -35.75 -36.07 37.59
CA GLN A 4 -35.57 -35.49 38.94
C GLN A 4 -34.50 -36.17 39.80
N TYR A 5 -33.84 -37.24 39.34
CA TYR A 5 -32.91 -38.00 40.20
C TYR A 5 -31.42 -37.65 40.09
N PHE A 6 -30.99 -36.78 39.17
CA PHE A 6 -29.56 -36.56 38.92
C PHE A 6 -28.99 -35.22 39.44
N ARG A 7 -29.80 -34.39 40.09
CA ARG A 7 -29.45 -33.01 40.46
C ARG A 7 -28.83 -32.86 41.88
N TRP A 8 -28.61 -33.95 42.61
CA TRP A 8 -28.25 -33.93 44.03
C TRP A 8 -26.78 -34.22 44.37
N LEU A 9 -25.88 -34.31 43.39
CA LEU A 9 -24.45 -34.59 43.63
C LEU A 9 -23.48 -33.46 43.24
N PHE A 10 -23.97 -32.28 42.82
CA PHE A 10 -23.11 -31.24 42.22
C PHE A 10 -22.94 -29.95 43.04
N GLN A 11 -23.36 -29.91 44.32
CA GLN A 11 -23.35 -28.65 45.12
C GLN A 11 -22.35 -28.58 46.29
N ALA A 12 -21.25 -29.33 46.25
CA ALA A 12 -20.22 -29.22 47.29
C ALA A 12 -18.81 -29.24 46.70
N ALA A 13 -18.37 -28.14 46.08
CA ALA A 13 -16.97 -27.67 46.05
C ALA A 13 -16.83 -26.45 45.11
N LEU A 14 -16.87 -25.25 45.67
CA LEU A 14 -16.20 -24.09 45.05
C LEU A 14 -15.91 -23.05 46.13
N GLY A 15 -14.71 -23.18 46.69
CA GLY A 15 -14.05 -22.19 47.53
C GLY A 15 -12.79 -21.70 46.83
N VAL A 16 -12.82 -20.42 46.46
CA VAL A 16 -11.75 -19.40 46.40
C VAL A 16 -10.30 -19.90 46.24
N ALA A 17 -9.62 -19.46 45.17
CA ALA A 17 -8.20 -19.09 45.25
C ALA A 17 -7.82 -18.01 44.21
N LEU A 18 -6.95 -17.10 44.68
CA LEU A 18 -6.49 -15.84 44.09
C LEU A 18 -5.50 -15.99 42.91
N LEU A 19 -5.42 -14.87 42.18
CA LEU A 19 -4.33 -14.32 41.35
C LEU A 19 -2.89 -14.72 41.76
N ALA A 20 -2.09 -15.13 40.77
CA ALA A 20 -0.69 -14.75 40.64
C ALA A 20 -0.27 -14.80 39.17
N ALA A 21 0.17 -13.65 38.65
CA ALA A 21 0.85 -13.54 37.36
C ALA A 21 2.32 -13.95 37.52
N VAL A 22 2.84 -14.76 36.59
CA VAL A 22 4.26 -15.14 36.51
C VAL A 22 4.74 -14.86 35.08
N PRO A 23 5.93 -14.25 34.89
CA PRO A 23 6.47 -13.94 33.56
C PRO A 23 7.01 -15.19 32.86
N MET A 24 6.77 -15.30 31.55
CA MET A 24 7.37 -16.31 30.69
C MET A 24 8.84 -15.97 30.42
N SER A 25 9.75 -16.82 30.92
CA SER A 25 11.13 -16.88 30.46
C SER A 25 11.28 -17.97 29.40
N ALA A 26 11.96 -17.62 28.31
CA ALA A 26 12.41 -18.53 27.28
C ALA A 26 13.49 -19.49 27.85
N GLY A 27 13.39 -20.78 27.51
CA GLY A 27 14.37 -21.77 27.93
C GLY A 27 14.18 -23.13 27.29
N ALA A 28 15.07 -23.43 26.34
CA ALA A 28 15.78 -24.68 26.15
C ALA A 28 15.01 -26.01 25.89
N ASN A 29 15.38 -26.61 24.76
CA ASN A 29 15.30 -28.04 24.44
C ASN A 29 15.39 -28.95 25.68
N THR A 30 14.27 -29.58 26.01
CA THR A 30 14.25 -30.77 26.87
C THR A 30 13.99 -31.98 25.98
N SER A 31 15.06 -32.67 25.64
CA SER A 31 15.01 -34.10 25.32
C SER A 31 14.30 -34.80 26.49
N GLY A 32 13.07 -35.26 26.24
CA GLY A 32 12.29 -35.99 27.23
C GLY A 32 13.04 -37.23 27.72
N PRO A 33 12.89 -37.62 29.00
CA PRO A 33 13.48 -38.83 29.51
C PRO A 33 12.89 -40.03 28.76
N SER A 34 13.76 -40.79 28.09
CA SER A 34 13.44 -42.10 27.54
C SER A 34 12.94 -42.99 28.67
N VAL A 35 11.65 -43.33 28.65
CA VAL A 35 11.06 -44.34 29.51
C VAL A 35 11.80 -45.65 29.24
N PRO A 36 12.41 -46.29 30.24
CA PRO A 36 13.08 -47.56 30.03
C PRO A 36 12.04 -48.62 29.66
N GLU A 37 12.25 -49.30 28.53
CA GLU A 37 11.58 -50.55 28.15
C GLU A 37 11.79 -51.58 29.27
N ARG A 38 10.88 -51.59 30.25
CA ARG A 38 10.77 -52.62 31.27
C ARG A 38 10.05 -53.78 30.59
N GLY A 39 10.75 -54.90 30.42
CA GLY A 39 10.28 -56.08 29.68
C GLY A 39 8.87 -56.50 30.06
N ASP A 40 8.16 -57.09 29.10
CA ASP A 40 6.75 -57.53 29.12
C ASP A 40 6.39 -58.38 30.35
N GLU A 41 6.21 -57.73 31.49
CA GLU A 41 5.64 -58.33 32.68
C GLU A 41 4.13 -58.50 32.41
N GLN A 42 3.72 -59.75 32.14
CA GLN A 42 2.33 -60.11 31.88
C GLN A 42 1.47 -59.72 33.08
N MET A 43 0.74 -58.61 32.96
CA MET A 43 -0.19 -58.16 34.00
C MET A 43 -1.35 -59.13 34.10
N THR A 44 -1.69 -59.52 35.34
CA THR A 44 -2.89 -60.32 35.58
C THR A 44 -4.15 -59.52 35.22
N SER A 45 -5.23 -60.17 34.82
CA SER A 45 -6.48 -59.47 34.48
C SER A 45 -6.99 -58.58 35.63
N ARG A 46 -6.68 -58.90 36.88
CA ARG A 46 -7.05 -58.10 38.05
C ARG A 46 -6.25 -56.79 38.13
N GLU A 47 -4.96 -56.83 37.82
CA GLU A 47 -4.10 -55.64 37.76
C GLU A 47 -4.49 -54.75 36.60
N VAL A 48 -4.77 -55.33 35.43
CA VAL A 48 -5.30 -54.61 34.26
C VAL A 48 -6.59 -53.87 34.62
N VAL A 49 -7.55 -54.54 35.27
CA VAL A 49 -8.81 -53.91 35.72
C VAL A 49 -8.55 -52.76 36.69
N HIS A 50 -7.67 -52.95 37.68
CA HIS A 50 -7.37 -51.91 38.67
C HIS A 50 -6.77 -50.68 38.00
N ARG A 51 -5.73 -50.87 37.17
CA ARG A 51 -5.03 -49.78 36.48
C ARG A 51 -5.93 -49.08 35.46
N ALA A 52 -6.73 -49.82 34.69
CA ALA A 52 -7.70 -49.23 33.76
C ALA A 52 -8.79 -48.43 34.49
N THR A 53 -9.21 -48.87 35.69
CA THR A 53 -10.16 -48.11 36.52
C THR A 53 -9.55 -46.81 37.02
N THR A 54 -8.28 -46.84 37.45
CA THR A 54 -7.53 -45.63 37.83
C THR A 54 -7.44 -44.65 36.67
N LEU A 55 -6.97 -45.11 35.50
CA LEU A 55 -6.90 -44.29 34.28
C LEU A 55 -8.26 -43.70 33.90
N ALA A 56 -9.33 -44.48 33.98
CA ALA A 56 -10.68 -44.00 33.69
C ALA A 56 -11.19 -42.97 34.72
N SER A 57 -10.77 -43.07 35.99
CA SER A 57 -11.11 -42.07 37.01
C SER A 57 -10.34 -40.75 36.83
N GLU A 58 -9.18 -40.81 36.18
CA GLU A 58 -8.37 -39.65 35.78
C GLU A 58 -8.87 -39.01 34.47
N GLY A 59 -9.86 -39.61 33.79
CA GLY A 59 -10.38 -39.15 32.50
C GLY A 59 -9.63 -39.70 31.27
N SER A 60 -8.59 -40.51 31.48
CA SER A 60 -7.78 -41.14 30.42
C SER A 60 -8.47 -42.37 29.83
N PHE A 61 -9.65 -42.19 29.25
CA PHE A 61 -10.49 -43.29 28.77
C PHE A 61 -9.87 -44.09 27.61
N GLU A 62 -9.10 -43.45 26.73
CA GLU A 62 -8.42 -44.12 25.61
C GLU A 62 -7.36 -45.10 26.10
N GLN A 63 -6.46 -44.62 26.98
CA GLN A 63 -5.43 -45.46 27.58
C GLN A 63 -6.04 -46.60 28.41
N ALA A 64 -7.15 -46.33 29.11
CA ALA A 64 -7.87 -47.36 29.86
C ALA A 64 -8.45 -48.44 28.94
N LEU A 65 -9.02 -48.06 27.79
CA LEU A 65 -9.57 -49.01 26.81
C LEU A 65 -8.48 -49.81 26.11
N GLU A 66 -7.39 -49.17 25.67
CA GLU A 66 -6.24 -49.85 25.07
C GLU A 66 -5.60 -50.86 26.03
N LEU A 67 -5.51 -50.50 27.32
CA LEU A 67 -5.03 -51.42 28.36
C LEU A 67 -5.98 -52.61 28.56
N ILE A 68 -7.29 -52.40 28.51
CA ILE A 68 -8.28 -53.48 28.59
C ILE A 68 -8.21 -54.38 27.36
N GLU A 69 -8.06 -53.81 26.16
CA GLU A 69 -7.97 -54.56 24.90
C GLU A 69 -6.75 -55.49 24.91
N ARG A 70 -5.57 -54.99 25.28
CA ARG A 70 -4.38 -55.83 25.50
C ARG A 70 -4.60 -56.92 26.55
N GLY A 71 -5.32 -56.59 27.63
CA GLY A 71 -5.69 -57.59 28.64
C GLY A 71 -6.64 -58.67 28.12
N LEU A 72 -7.55 -58.31 27.21
CA LEU A 72 -8.49 -59.24 26.58
C LEU A 72 -7.81 -60.13 25.52
N GLU A 73 -6.74 -59.67 24.87
CA GLU A 73 -5.90 -60.53 24.01
C GLU A 73 -5.31 -61.70 24.79
N GLN A 74 -4.92 -61.47 26.05
CA GLN A 74 -4.37 -62.51 26.93
C GLN A 74 -5.46 -63.35 27.61
N ALA A 75 -6.61 -62.74 27.93
CA ALA A 75 -7.70 -63.38 28.64
C ALA A 75 -9.07 -63.02 28.04
N PRO A 76 -9.44 -63.60 26.87
CA PRO A 76 -10.60 -63.18 26.09
C PRO A 76 -11.94 -63.41 26.79
N GLU A 77 -12.02 -64.39 27.71
CA GLU A 77 -13.23 -64.69 28.48
C GLU A 77 -13.28 -64.01 29.86
N SER A 78 -12.33 -63.10 30.15
CA SER A 78 -12.30 -62.39 31.42
C SER A 78 -13.52 -61.50 31.60
N GLN A 79 -14.49 -61.99 32.41
CA GLN A 79 -15.74 -61.27 32.67
C GLN A 79 -15.52 -59.87 33.24
N ALA A 80 -14.47 -59.67 34.05
CA ALA A 80 -14.16 -58.37 34.64
C ALA A 80 -13.68 -57.35 33.59
N LEU A 81 -12.83 -57.78 32.66
CA LEU A 81 -12.33 -56.94 31.57
C LEU A 81 -13.45 -56.60 30.58
N LEU A 82 -14.24 -57.58 30.16
CA LEU A 82 -15.40 -57.36 29.27
C LEU A 82 -16.43 -56.42 29.90
N GLN A 83 -16.72 -56.59 31.20
CA GLN A 83 -17.65 -55.72 31.90
C GLN A 83 -17.12 -54.28 32.02
N LEU A 84 -15.85 -54.10 32.39
CA LEU A 84 -15.25 -52.78 32.50
C LEU A 84 -15.17 -52.10 31.13
N GLY A 85 -14.73 -52.81 30.09
CA GLY A 85 -14.67 -52.33 28.72
C GLY A 85 -16.04 -51.85 28.23
N GLY A 86 -17.10 -52.65 28.43
CA GLY A 86 -18.46 -52.25 28.09
C GLY A 86 -18.93 -50.98 28.84
N ILE A 87 -18.58 -50.83 30.13
CA ILE A 87 -18.92 -49.63 30.92
C ILE A 87 -18.17 -48.39 30.41
N LEU A 88 -16.88 -48.52 30.11
CA LEU A 88 -16.06 -47.41 29.61
C LEU A 88 -16.52 -46.96 28.21
N LYS A 89 -16.85 -47.91 27.32
CA LYS A 89 -17.42 -47.61 26.00
C LYS A 89 -18.77 -46.88 26.10
N LEU A 90 -19.65 -47.28 27.04
CA LEU A 90 -20.88 -46.52 27.33
C LEU A 90 -20.63 -45.08 27.77
N ARG A 91 -19.64 -44.87 28.64
CA ARG A 91 -19.27 -43.52 29.10
C ARG A 91 -18.75 -42.65 27.96
N ARG A 92 -17.97 -43.24 27.04
CA ARG A 92 -17.48 -42.57 25.83
C ARG A 92 -18.52 -42.41 24.71
N ARG A 93 -19.76 -42.86 24.92
CA ARG A 93 -20.82 -42.92 23.90
C ARG A 93 -20.51 -43.84 22.70
N ASP A 94 -19.54 -44.74 22.82
CA ASP A 94 -19.35 -45.85 21.88
C ASP A 94 -20.39 -46.95 22.20
N PHE A 95 -21.63 -46.70 21.81
CA PHE A 95 -22.73 -47.61 22.12
C PHE A 95 -22.65 -48.93 21.35
N ALA A 96 -22.05 -48.91 20.15
CA ALA A 96 -21.85 -50.10 19.33
C ALA A 96 -20.81 -51.03 19.97
N GLY A 97 -19.62 -50.52 20.28
CA GLY A 97 -18.58 -51.31 20.95
C GLY A 97 -18.97 -51.73 22.37
N ALA A 98 -19.77 -50.92 23.07
CA ALA A 98 -20.36 -51.32 24.35
C ALA A 98 -21.32 -52.52 24.19
N LEU A 99 -22.19 -52.51 23.18
CA LEU A 99 -23.09 -53.63 22.91
C LEU A 99 -22.30 -54.92 22.66
N GLU A 100 -21.26 -54.87 21.83
CA GLU A 100 -20.38 -56.00 21.55
C GLU A 100 -19.70 -56.54 22.83
N SER A 101 -19.19 -55.63 23.66
CA SER A 101 -18.52 -56.00 24.93
C SER A 101 -19.50 -56.68 25.90
N PHE A 102 -20.75 -56.22 25.97
CA PHE A 102 -21.77 -56.87 26.80
C PHE A 102 -22.28 -58.18 26.21
N GLU A 103 -22.35 -58.32 24.89
CA GLU A 103 -22.69 -59.59 24.23
C GLU A 103 -21.59 -60.63 24.47
N ALA A 104 -20.31 -60.26 24.35
CA ALA A 104 -19.17 -61.08 24.71
C ALA A 104 -19.19 -61.45 26.20
N LEU A 105 -19.49 -60.49 27.09
CA LEU A 105 -19.67 -60.76 28.51
C LEU A 105 -20.80 -61.78 28.74
N LEU A 106 -21.92 -61.69 28.02
CA LEU A 106 -23.01 -62.65 28.16
C LEU A 106 -22.61 -64.06 27.67
N ALA A 107 -21.77 -64.13 26.63
CA ALA A 107 -21.22 -65.39 26.10
C ALA A 107 -20.25 -66.05 27.09
N ALA A 108 -19.45 -65.27 27.83
CA ALA A 108 -18.55 -65.75 28.89
C ALA A 108 -19.26 -66.32 30.14
N GLY A 109 -20.60 -66.43 30.14
CA GLY A 109 -21.37 -67.18 31.12
C GLY A 109 -21.53 -66.54 32.52
N PRO A 110 -21.86 -65.23 32.66
CA PRO A 110 -22.12 -64.61 33.95
C PRO A 110 -23.33 -65.29 34.60
N ARG A 111 -23.30 -65.41 35.93
CA ARG A 111 -24.32 -66.14 36.69
C ARG A 111 -25.26 -65.21 37.47
N GLY A 112 -26.41 -65.74 37.88
CA GLY A 112 -27.33 -65.09 38.81
C GLY A 112 -27.80 -63.69 38.39
N ALA A 113 -27.65 -62.72 39.29
CA ALA A 113 -28.09 -61.34 39.11
C ALA A 113 -27.33 -60.61 37.98
N ASN A 114 -26.02 -60.87 37.83
CA ASN A 114 -25.21 -60.25 36.79
C ASN A 114 -25.71 -60.60 35.39
N ARG A 115 -26.06 -61.87 35.14
CA ARG A 115 -26.66 -62.30 33.86
C ARG A 115 -27.92 -61.52 33.50
N ARG A 116 -28.78 -61.28 34.50
CA ARG A 116 -30.03 -60.52 34.31
C ARG A 116 -29.74 -59.04 34.01
N LYS A 117 -28.75 -58.45 34.69
CA LYS A 117 -28.31 -57.07 34.45
C LYS A 117 -27.75 -56.90 33.04
N VAL A 118 -26.85 -57.77 32.61
CA VAL A 118 -26.24 -57.74 31.25
C VAL A 118 -27.31 -57.89 30.17
N ARG A 119 -28.25 -58.84 30.32
CA ARG A 119 -29.37 -59.02 29.37
C ARG A 119 -30.26 -57.78 29.25
N ARG A 120 -30.43 -57.02 30.33
CA ARG A 120 -31.19 -55.76 30.33
C ARG A 120 -30.44 -54.69 29.53
N ILE A 121 -29.14 -54.51 29.80
CA ILE A 121 -28.28 -53.55 29.09
C ILE A 121 -28.27 -53.86 27.58
N ILE A 122 -28.06 -55.13 27.18
CA ILE A 122 -28.09 -55.54 25.77
C ILE A 122 -29.44 -55.24 25.10
N ARG A 123 -30.55 -55.38 25.83
CA ARG A 123 -31.88 -55.06 25.28
C ARG A 123 -32.03 -53.57 25.01
N GLU A 124 -31.50 -52.72 25.88
CA GLU A 124 -31.52 -51.26 25.72
C GLU A 124 -30.58 -50.82 24.59
N LEU A 125 -29.37 -51.39 24.52
CA LEU A 125 -28.38 -51.08 23.49
C LEU A 125 -28.70 -51.64 22.10
N ARG A 126 -29.57 -52.65 21.99
CA ARG A 126 -29.92 -53.26 20.70
C ARG A 126 -30.46 -52.25 19.67
N HIS A 127 -31.02 -51.14 20.12
CA HIS A 127 -31.50 -50.07 19.23
C HIS A 127 -30.39 -49.43 18.40
N VAL A 128 -29.15 -49.41 18.89
CA VAL A 128 -27.97 -48.85 18.20
C VAL A 128 -27.74 -49.46 16.81
N ARG A 129 -28.18 -50.71 16.60
CA ARG A 129 -28.07 -51.38 15.29
C ARG A 129 -28.97 -50.77 14.21
N SER A 130 -30.04 -50.09 14.61
CA SER A 130 -31.05 -49.51 13.72
C SER A 130 -31.18 -47.99 13.85
N THR A 131 -30.44 -47.36 14.76
CA THR A 131 -30.41 -45.90 14.96
C THR A 131 -29.01 -45.35 14.77
N ALA A 132 -28.90 -44.32 13.94
CA ALA A 132 -27.62 -43.68 13.66
C ALA A 132 -27.77 -42.19 13.34
N VAL A 133 -26.69 -41.44 13.52
CA VAL A 133 -26.50 -40.12 12.91
C VAL A 133 -25.50 -40.31 11.78
N GLU A 134 -25.86 -39.88 10.59
CA GLU A 134 -24.99 -39.86 9.43
C GLU A 134 -24.58 -38.41 9.18
N ILE A 135 -23.29 -38.16 9.11
CA ILE A 135 -22.73 -36.81 8.98
C ILE A 135 -22.05 -36.75 7.63
N GLN A 136 -22.38 -35.71 6.87
CA GLN A 136 -21.83 -35.45 5.54
C GLN A 136 -21.31 -34.02 5.52
N LEU A 137 -20.04 -33.89 5.19
CA LEU A 137 -19.28 -32.65 5.18
C LEU A 137 -18.70 -32.42 3.78
N ASP A 138 -18.58 -31.16 3.41
CA ASP A 138 -17.88 -30.69 2.22
C ASP A 138 -16.35 -30.92 2.32
N VAL A 139 -15.80 -30.83 3.53
CA VAL A 139 -14.39 -31.07 3.82
C VAL A 139 -14.18 -32.08 4.96
N PRO A 140 -13.08 -32.87 4.97
CA PRO A 140 -12.81 -33.79 6.07
C PRO A 140 -12.54 -33.05 7.39
N ALA A 141 -13.25 -33.39 8.46
CA ALA A 141 -13.14 -32.74 9.77
C ALA A 141 -13.18 -33.74 10.93
N ASP A 142 -12.89 -33.26 12.13
CA ASP A 142 -13.11 -34.00 13.36
C ASP A 142 -14.53 -33.77 13.86
N VAL A 143 -15.18 -34.85 14.30
CA VAL A 143 -16.56 -34.83 14.76
C VAL A 143 -16.62 -35.34 16.19
N TYR A 144 -17.34 -34.63 17.05
CA TYR A 144 -17.59 -35.00 18.43
C TYR A 144 -19.10 -35.09 18.70
N LEU A 145 -19.46 -35.95 19.65
CA LEU A 145 -20.84 -36.14 20.08
C LEU A 145 -20.99 -35.69 21.54
N ASP A 146 -21.94 -34.79 21.76
CA ASP A 146 -22.25 -34.03 22.97
C ASP A 146 -21.15 -33.06 23.44
N ASP A 147 -19.92 -33.56 23.60
CA ASP A 147 -18.77 -32.83 24.15
C ASP A 147 -17.44 -33.40 23.64
N THR A 148 -16.35 -32.63 23.73
CA THR A 148 -15.00 -33.02 23.32
C THR A 148 -14.31 -33.95 24.32
N VAL A 149 -14.78 -33.98 25.58
CA VAL A 149 -14.22 -34.78 26.68
C VAL A 149 -14.23 -36.28 26.39
N PHE A 150 -15.15 -36.77 25.57
CA PHE A 150 -15.27 -38.20 25.25
C PHE A 150 -14.37 -38.65 24.09
N GLY A 151 -13.62 -37.72 23.50
CA GLY A 151 -12.79 -37.92 22.32
C GLY A 151 -13.57 -37.80 21.01
N LYS A 152 -12.86 -37.96 19.90
CA LYS A 152 -13.39 -37.83 18.55
C LYS A 152 -14.27 -39.03 18.22
N ALA A 153 -15.50 -38.78 17.76
CA ALA A 153 -16.39 -39.83 17.24
C ALA A 153 -15.98 -40.23 15.82
N CYS A 154 -15.51 -39.26 15.02
CA CYS A 154 -14.91 -39.45 13.69
C CYS A 154 -13.70 -38.51 13.59
N SER A 155 -12.60 -38.94 12.97
CA SER A 155 -11.41 -38.10 12.83
C SER A 155 -10.99 -37.93 11.38
N GLY A 156 -10.88 -36.68 10.93
CA GLY A 156 -10.39 -36.31 9.60
C GLY A 156 -11.15 -36.93 8.43
N VAL A 157 -12.48 -37.10 8.54
CA VAL A 157 -13.31 -37.71 7.49
C VAL A 157 -14.40 -36.76 7.01
N ALA A 158 -14.76 -36.84 5.73
CA ALA A 158 -15.83 -36.03 5.12
C ALA A 158 -17.22 -36.67 5.32
N ALA A 159 -17.28 -37.97 5.60
CA ALA A 159 -18.52 -38.65 5.92
C ALA A 159 -18.30 -39.68 7.02
N CYS A 160 -19.22 -39.73 7.98
CA CYS A 160 -19.22 -40.79 8.97
C CYS A 160 -20.61 -41.15 9.49
N ARG A 161 -20.78 -42.42 9.85
CA ARG A 161 -22.01 -42.96 10.42
C ARG A 161 -21.76 -43.33 11.88
N LEU A 162 -22.49 -42.70 12.78
CA LEU A 162 -22.40 -42.89 14.22
C LEU A 162 -23.61 -43.66 14.73
N PRO A 163 -23.46 -44.95 15.09
CA PRO A 163 -24.53 -45.72 15.74
C PRO A 163 -24.78 -45.15 17.14
N VAL A 164 -25.99 -44.65 17.37
CA VAL A 164 -26.35 -43.99 18.64
C VAL A 164 -27.66 -44.51 19.18
N LEU A 165 -27.98 -44.24 20.44
CA LEU A 165 -29.30 -44.52 20.99
C LEU A 165 -30.32 -43.47 20.54
N PRO A 166 -31.63 -43.73 20.67
CA PRO A 166 -32.64 -42.70 20.48
C PRO A 166 -32.58 -41.66 21.61
N ASP A 167 -32.06 -40.47 21.31
CA ASP A 167 -32.00 -39.33 22.21
C ASP A 167 -31.78 -38.03 21.42
N ALA A 168 -31.71 -36.88 22.11
CA ALA A 168 -31.17 -35.65 21.56
C ALA A 168 -29.65 -35.61 21.75
N TYR A 169 -28.91 -35.30 20.69
CA TYR A 169 -27.46 -35.17 20.72
C TYR A 169 -27.04 -33.79 20.26
N THR A 170 -25.88 -33.33 20.75
CA THR A 170 -25.17 -32.21 20.13
C THR A 170 -24.04 -32.75 19.28
N VAL A 171 -23.96 -32.39 18.00
CA VAL A 171 -22.82 -32.71 17.14
C VAL A 171 -21.94 -31.47 17.09
N LEU A 172 -20.67 -31.63 17.43
CA LEU A 172 -19.64 -30.60 17.28
C LEU A 172 -18.74 -31.02 16.13
N ILE A 173 -18.54 -30.13 15.17
CA ILE A 173 -17.66 -30.35 14.02
C ILE A 173 -16.54 -29.32 14.14
N ASP A 174 -15.31 -29.79 14.20
CA ASP A 174 -14.13 -28.95 14.35
C ASP A 174 -13.09 -29.29 13.30
N LYS A 175 -12.52 -28.25 12.72
CA LYS A 175 -11.45 -28.34 11.74
C LYS A 175 -10.58 -27.10 11.87
N PRO A 176 -9.27 -27.25 12.11
CA PRO A 176 -8.36 -26.11 12.12
C PRO A 176 -8.46 -25.28 10.83
N GLY A 177 -8.60 -23.96 10.99
CA GLY A 177 -8.79 -23.01 9.89
C GLY A 177 -10.25 -22.77 9.47
N PHE A 178 -11.21 -23.37 10.15
CA PHE A 178 -12.65 -23.23 9.89
C PHE A 178 -13.40 -22.84 11.16
N GLU A 179 -14.60 -22.27 10.99
CA GLU A 179 -15.49 -21.99 12.10
C GLU A 179 -16.05 -23.31 12.67
N ALA A 180 -15.94 -23.48 13.99
CA ALA A 180 -16.45 -24.67 14.67
C ALA A 180 -17.99 -24.67 14.68
N VAL A 181 -18.60 -25.75 14.19
CA VAL A 181 -20.06 -25.86 14.08
C VAL A 181 -20.64 -26.68 15.23
N ARG A 182 -21.71 -26.17 15.85
CA ARG A 182 -22.49 -26.88 16.87
C ARG A 182 -23.93 -27.08 16.39
N ALA A 183 -24.33 -28.32 16.17
CA ALA A 183 -25.67 -28.68 15.71
C ALA A 183 -26.39 -29.59 16.71
N SER A 184 -27.70 -29.38 16.91
CA SER A 184 -28.51 -30.32 17.71
C SER A 184 -29.27 -31.27 16.80
N VAL A 185 -29.22 -32.57 17.10
CA VAL A 185 -29.84 -33.64 16.31
C VAL A 185 -30.74 -34.48 17.21
N GLN A 186 -32.02 -34.60 16.83
CA GLN A 186 -32.97 -35.46 17.54
C GLN A 186 -33.08 -36.82 16.85
N VAL A 187 -32.56 -37.87 17.49
CA VAL A 187 -32.62 -39.23 16.96
C VAL A 187 -33.83 -39.97 17.52
N ARG A 188 -34.61 -40.58 16.63
CA ARG A 188 -35.76 -41.43 16.99
C ARG A 188 -35.41 -42.90 16.81
N ARG A 189 -36.16 -43.79 17.46
CA ARG A 189 -35.99 -45.24 17.33
C ARG A 189 -36.10 -45.70 15.89
N ASN A 190 -35.22 -46.61 15.49
CA ASN A 190 -35.13 -47.22 14.16
C ASN A 190 -35.06 -46.20 13.00
N ARG A 191 -34.40 -45.06 13.23
CA ARG A 191 -34.20 -44.03 12.22
C ARG A 191 -32.73 -43.63 12.16
N THR A 192 -32.26 -43.38 10.95
CA THR A 192 -31.01 -42.66 10.70
C THR A 192 -31.35 -41.20 10.43
N VAL A 193 -30.65 -40.27 11.08
CA VAL A 193 -30.75 -38.84 10.79
C VAL A 193 -29.51 -38.43 10.02
N VAL A 194 -29.68 -37.78 8.88
CA VAL A 194 -28.58 -37.23 8.09
C VAL A 194 -28.38 -35.77 8.47
N LEU A 195 -27.14 -35.40 8.80
CA LEU A 195 -26.70 -34.05 9.09
C LEU A 195 -25.70 -33.64 8.00
N GLU A 196 -26.17 -32.83 7.07
CA GLU A 196 -25.34 -32.19 6.04
C GLU A 196 -24.88 -30.82 6.52
N ARG A 197 -23.57 -30.56 6.46
CA ARG A 197 -22.98 -29.27 6.86
C ARG A 197 -21.83 -28.89 5.93
N GLU A 198 -21.84 -27.64 5.50
CA GLU A 198 -20.66 -26.93 5.00
C GLU A 198 -19.97 -26.24 6.17
N LEU A 199 -18.63 -26.20 6.15
CA LEU A 199 -17.83 -25.47 7.12
C LEU A 199 -17.35 -24.15 6.53
N ASP A 200 -17.66 -23.05 7.22
CA ASP A 200 -17.20 -21.73 6.84
C ASP A 200 -15.70 -21.56 7.16
N GLU A 201 -14.93 -21.10 6.19
CA GLU A 201 -13.49 -20.87 6.34
C GLU A 201 -13.24 -19.63 7.20
N LEU A 202 -12.26 -19.72 8.12
CA LEU A 202 -11.82 -18.54 8.86
C LEU A 202 -10.86 -17.71 8.01
N PRO A 203 -10.98 -16.37 8.05
CA PRO A 203 -10.07 -15.52 7.30
C PRO A 203 -8.65 -15.58 7.87
N SER A 204 -7.67 -15.45 6.99
CA SER A 204 -6.24 -15.45 7.28
C SER A 204 -5.76 -14.06 7.71
N ALA A 205 -4.94 -13.99 8.76
CA ALA A 205 -4.27 -12.74 9.14
C ALA A 205 -2.93 -12.62 8.40
N VAL A 206 -2.82 -11.68 7.47
CA VAL A 206 -1.59 -11.40 6.73
C VAL A 206 -0.87 -10.20 7.33
N VAL A 207 0.38 -10.40 7.72
CA VAL A 207 1.27 -9.35 8.24
C VAL A 207 2.36 -9.09 7.21
N VAL A 208 2.42 -7.87 6.68
CA VAL A 208 3.45 -7.46 5.72
C VAL A 208 4.43 -6.53 6.40
N ALA A 209 5.72 -6.88 6.34
CA ALA A 209 6.83 -6.05 6.78
C ALA A 209 7.64 -5.61 5.55
N ALA A 210 7.66 -4.31 5.27
CA ALA A 210 8.41 -3.74 4.15
C ALA A 210 9.71 -3.08 4.62
N LYS A 211 10.77 -3.22 3.84
CA LYS A 211 12.06 -2.54 4.04
C LYS A 211 12.40 -1.71 2.80
N PRO A 212 12.52 -0.38 2.93
CA PRO A 212 12.44 0.43 4.16
C PRO A 212 11.01 0.53 4.74
N ALA A 213 10.91 0.90 6.02
CA ALA A 213 9.67 0.89 6.81
C ALA A 213 8.67 2.00 6.45
N ASP A 214 8.99 2.88 5.51
CA ASP A 214 8.09 3.91 4.99
C ASP A 214 7.64 3.59 3.56
N ALA A 215 7.85 2.36 3.11
CA ALA A 215 7.31 1.86 1.85
C ALA A 215 5.78 1.72 1.92
N PHE A 216 5.12 2.10 0.83
CA PHE A 216 3.69 1.87 0.63
C PHE A 216 3.46 0.41 0.26
N VAL A 217 2.44 -0.21 0.84
CA VAL A 217 2.09 -1.61 0.62
C VAL A 217 0.62 -1.72 0.25
N VAL A 218 0.34 -2.47 -0.82
CA VAL A 218 -1.02 -2.81 -1.25
C VAL A 218 -1.10 -4.31 -1.50
N ILE A 219 -2.19 -4.92 -1.04
CA ILE A 219 -2.49 -6.33 -1.30
C ILE A 219 -3.66 -6.41 -2.29
N ARG A 220 -3.52 -7.23 -3.35
CA ARG A 220 -4.55 -7.44 -4.38
C ARG A 220 -4.85 -8.92 -4.57
N GLY A 221 -6.12 -9.28 -4.69
CA GLY A 221 -6.52 -10.65 -5.05
C GLY A 221 -6.30 -10.92 -6.55
N GLU A 222 -5.87 -12.12 -6.89
CA GLU A 222 -5.59 -12.51 -8.29
C GLU A 222 -6.86 -12.54 -9.18
N SER A 223 -8.05 -12.67 -8.57
CA SER A 223 -9.34 -12.83 -9.27
C SER A 223 -10.13 -11.52 -9.48
N GLN A 224 -9.62 -10.36 -9.09
CA GLN A 224 -10.34 -9.08 -9.24
C GLN A 224 -9.77 -8.25 -10.40
N PRO A 225 -10.61 -7.83 -11.37
CA PRO A 225 -10.16 -6.94 -12.44
C PRO A 225 -9.65 -5.62 -11.85
N VAL A 226 -8.58 -5.10 -12.45
CA VAL A 226 -7.78 -3.93 -12.01
C VAL A 226 -8.60 -2.63 -11.85
N SER A 227 -9.89 -2.65 -12.23
CA SER A 227 -10.78 -1.49 -12.28
C SER A 227 -11.48 -1.14 -10.97
N GLU A 228 -11.50 -2.01 -9.95
CA GLU A 228 -12.20 -1.71 -8.69
C GLU A 228 -11.30 -1.89 -7.46
N MET A 229 -11.36 -0.89 -6.58
CA MET A 229 -10.50 -0.62 -5.45
C MET A 229 -10.63 -1.61 -4.27
N ALA A 230 -10.57 -2.92 -4.51
CA ALA A 230 -10.41 -3.91 -3.44
C ALA A 230 -8.93 -4.13 -3.05
N ALA A 231 -8.12 -3.09 -3.22
CA ALA A 231 -6.77 -3.01 -2.72
C ALA A 231 -6.82 -2.69 -1.22
N VAL A 232 -6.46 -3.65 -0.37
CA VAL A 232 -6.28 -3.35 1.06
C VAL A 232 -4.98 -2.55 1.18
N ALA A 233 -5.12 -1.24 1.38
CA ALA A 233 -4.01 -0.37 1.71
C ALA A 233 -3.57 -0.67 3.14
N VAL A 234 -2.29 -1.01 3.29
CA VAL A 234 -1.69 -1.35 4.58
C VAL A 234 -0.80 -0.19 5.02
N GLU A 235 -0.83 0.17 6.31
CA GLU A 235 0.01 1.25 6.85
C GLU A 235 1.49 1.02 6.52
N ALA A 236 2.24 2.11 6.34
CA ALA A 236 3.63 2.05 5.91
C ALA A 236 4.51 1.27 6.89
N GLY A 237 5.30 0.33 6.36
CA GLY A 237 6.33 -0.41 7.09
C GLY A 237 5.90 -1.72 7.72
N GLU A 238 4.85 -1.68 8.52
CA GLU A 238 4.21 -2.88 9.06
C GLU A 238 2.70 -2.69 8.98
N GLY A 239 2.02 -3.63 8.35
CA GLY A 239 0.61 -3.68 8.64
C GLY A 239 -0.03 -5.02 8.39
N ARG A 240 -1.28 -5.06 8.83
CA ARG A 240 -2.05 -6.28 9.03
C ARG A 240 -3.30 -6.18 8.20
N ALA A 241 -3.59 -7.23 7.46
CA ALA A 241 -4.82 -7.40 6.72
C ALA A 241 -5.45 -8.73 7.11
N THR A 242 -6.76 -8.79 7.12
CA THR A 242 -7.51 -10.04 7.25
C THR A 242 -8.06 -10.37 5.88
N LEU A 243 -7.60 -11.48 5.29
CA LEU A 243 -7.90 -11.88 3.92
C LEU A 243 -8.58 -13.23 3.91
N GLU A 244 -9.53 -13.43 3.02
CA GLU A 244 -10.07 -14.76 2.74
C GLU A 244 -8.97 -15.70 2.22
N ALA A 245 -9.21 -17.01 2.26
CA ALA A 245 -8.28 -17.96 1.69
C ALA A 245 -8.17 -17.74 0.17
N GLY A 246 -6.94 -17.62 -0.34
CA GLY A 246 -6.73 -17.28 -1.73
C GLY A 246 -5.29 -16.91 -2.07
N SER A 247 -5.05 -16.69 -3.36
CA SER A 247 -3.79 -16.18 -3.90
C SER A 247 -3.88 -14.65 -4.03
N TYR A 248 -2.87 -13.97 -3.48
CA TYR A 248 -2.77 -12.52 -3.45
C TYR A 248 -1.40 -12.07 -3.92
N VAL A 249 -1.36 -10.89 -4.55
CA VAL A 249 -0.12 -10.19 -4.88
C VAL A 249 0.04 -9.02 -3.93
N VAL A 250 1.14 -9.03 -3.18
CA VAL A 250 1.56 -7.92 -2.33
C VAL A 250 2.53 -7.05 -3.14
N ARG A 251 2.09 -5.83 -3.45
CA ARG A 251 2.91 -4.82 -4.12
C ARG A 251 3.42 -3.80 -3.12
N ALA A 252 4.73 -3.70 -2.99
CA ALA A 252 5.38 -2.67 -2.19
C ALA A 252 6.14 -1.69 -3.09
N TRP A 253 6.06 -0.39 -2.79
CA TRP A 253 6.84 0.63 -3.51
C TRP A 253 7.16 1.83 -2.63
N ARG A 254 8.21 2.54 -3.01
CA ARG A 254 8.63 3.80 -2.40
C ARG A 254 9.33 4.66 -3.45
N PRO A 255 9.12 5.99 -3.47
CA PRO A 255 9.95 6.89 -4.28
C PRO A 255 11.45 6.65 -4.05
N GLY A 256 12.23 6.63 -5.13
CA GLY A 256 13.66 6.30 -5.07
C GLY A 256 13.98 4.80 -4.92
N TYR A 257 12.99 3.91 -5.03
CA TYR A 257 13.14 2.45 -4.96
C TYR A 257 12.41 1.78 -6.13
N PHE A 258 12.83 0.57 -6.47
CA PHE A 258 12.08 -0.29 -7.38
C PHE A 258 10.86 -0.85 -6.66
N ALA A 259 9.71 -0.85 -7.33
CA ALA A 259 8.53 -1.55 -6.83
C ALA A 259 8.79 -3.07 -6.85
N ARG A 260 8.19 -3.79 -5.91
CA ARG A 260 8.31 -5.24 -5.82
C ARG A 260 6.96 -5.87 -5.56
N ASP A 261 6.69 -6.91 -6.34
CA ASP A 261 5.50 -7.74 -6.21
C ASP A 261 5.92 -9.09 -5.62
N VAL A 262 5.16 -9.57 -4.64
CA VAL A 262 5.37 -10.86 -3.97
C VAL A 262 4.04 -11.59 -3.91
N GLU A 263 4.01 -12.81 -4.43
CA GLU A 263 2.85 -13.70 -4.31
C GLU A 263 2.75 -14.24 -2.88
N VAL A 264 1.53 -14.22 -2.35
CA VAL A 264 1.21 -14.63 -0.99
C VAL A 264 -0.03 -15.50 -1.04
N GLN A 265 0.12 -16.71 -0.51
CA GLN A 265 -1.02 -17.59 -0.31
C GLN A 265 -1.59 -17.34 1.08
N ALA A 266 -2.76 -16.68 1.14
CA ALA A 266 -3.53 -16.61 2.37
C ALA A 266 -4.10 -18.00 2.67
N ARG A 267 -3.81 -18.52 3.86
CA ARG A 267 -4.20 -19.86 4.29
C ARG A 267 -5.24 -19.78 5.41
N ARG A 268 -6.25 -20.63 5.31
CA ARG A 268 -7.41 -20.77 6.20
C ARG A 268 -7.04 -20.64 7.68
N GLY A 269 -7.45 -19.55 8.33
CA GLY A 269 -7.18 -19.26 9.75
C GLY A 269 -5.70 -19.27 10.18
N GLU A 270 -4.74 -19.40 9.26
CA GLU A 270 -3.31 -19.44 9.55
C GLU A 270 -2.71 -18.06 9.26
N PRO A 271 -1.98 -17.44 10.22
CA PRO A 271 -1.36 -16.16 9.98
C PRO A 271 -0.18 -16.29 9.00
N VAL A 272 -0.09 -15.37 8.05
CA VAL A 272 0.98 -15.35 7.04
C VAL A 272 1.84 -14.11 7.22
N ALA A 273 3.14 -14.30 7.43
CA ALA A 273 4.10 -13.21 7.53
C ALA A 273 4.89 -13.05 6.22
N VAL A 274 4.91 -11.84 5.67
CA VAL A 274 5.52 -11.52 4.38
C VAL A 274 6.55 -10.42 4.58
N SER A 275 7.79 -10.66 4.20
CA SER A 275 8.87 -9.67 4.27
C SER A 275 9.25 -9.22 2.87
N VAL A 276 9.02 -7.94 2.56
CA VAL A 276 9.32 -7.36 1.24
C VAL A 276 10.49 -6.39 1.35
N GLN A 277 11.58 -6.69 0.67
CA GLN A 277 12.76 -5.81 0.61
C GLN A 277 12.81 -5.11 -0.75
N LEU A 278 12.80 -3.78 -0.72
CA LEU A 278 12.92 -2.93 -1.91
C LEU A 278 14.38 -2.59 -2.19
N ASP A 279 14.73 -2.61 -3.46
CA ASP A 279 16.06 -2.21 -3.94
C ASP A 279 16.06 -0.70 -4.26
N ARG A 280 17.13 0.00 -3.89
CA ARG A 280 17.26 1.44 -4.16
C ARG A 280 17.44 1.67 -5.66
N ARG A 281 16.72 2.66 -6.18
CA ARG A 281 16.70 3.08 -7.59
C ARG A 281 17.40 4.43 -7.73
N VAL A 282 18.40 4.50 -8.59
CA VAL A 282 19.06 5.75 -8.98
C VAL A 282 18.76 6.00 -10.45
N ALA A 283 17.99 7.06 -10.74
CA ALA A 283 17.71 7.45 -12.11
C ALA A 283 18.94 8.15 -12.71
N LEU A 284 19.37 7.69 -13.88
CA LEU A 284 20.52 8.23 -14.62
C LEU A 284 20.06 8.82 -15.95
N SER A 285 20.70 9.89 -16.37
CA SER A 285 20.63 10.42 -17.73
C SER A 285 22.03 10.66 -18.24
N ILE A 286 22.42 9.92 -19.28
CA ILE A 286 23.80 9.85 -19.72
C ILE A 286 23.90 10.31 -21.17
N SER A 287 24.78 11.27 -21.43
CA SER A 287 25.09 11.75 -22.79
C SER A 287 26.59 11.59 -23.03
N PRO A 288 27.02 10.83 -24.05
CA PRO A 288 26.23 10.21 -25.14
C PRO A 288 25.53 8.88 -24.72
N PRO A 289 24.54 8.39 -25.49
CA PRO A 289 23.71 7.25 -25.08
C PRO A 289 24.40 5.87 -25.17
N ASP A 290 25.56 5.79 -25.82
CA ASP A 290 26.39 4.59 -25.99
C ASP A 290 27.40 4.38 -24.85
N ALA A 291 27.35 5.21 -23.81
CA ALA A 291 28.26 5.10 -22.68
C ALA A 291 28.06 3.80 -21.87
N GLU A 292 29.18 3.19 -21.48
CA GLU A 292 29.25 2.10 -20.52
C GLU A 292 29.26 2.67 -19.09
N VAL A 293 28.50 2.03 -18.20
CA VAL A 293 28.39 2.41 -16.80
C VAL A 293 29.02 1.34 -15.92
N LEU A 294 29.95 1.75 -15.07
CA LEU A 294 30.61 0.90 -14.11
C LEU A 294 30.29 1.38 -12.68
N LEU A 295 29.89 0.46 -11.81
CA LEU A 295 29.72 0.69 -10.38
C LEU A 295 30.90 0.06 -9.65
N ASP A 296 31.69 0.88 -8.94
CA ASP A 296 32.88 0.44 -8.21
C ASP A 296 33.83 -0.39 -9.10
N GLY A 297 34.01 0.04 -10.36
CA GLY A 297 34.87 -0.58 -11.36
C GLY A 297 34.30 -1.83 -12.04
N ARG A 298 33.04 -2.20 -11.80
CA ARG A 298 32.38 -3.34 -12.46
C ARG A 298 31.25 -2.87 -13.38
N PRO A 299 31.14 -3.40 -14.61
CA PRO A 299 30.04 -3.03 -15.51
C PRO A 299 28.70 -3.40 -14.88
N VAL A 300 27.74 -2.48 -14.98
CA VAL A 300 26.37 -2.65 -14.48
C VAL A 300 25.37 -2.51 -15.60
N GLU A 301 24.35 -3.36 -15.57
CA GLU A 301 23.22 -3.23 -16.48
C GLU A 301 22.23 -2.20 -15.92
N LEU A 302 21.78 -1.30 -16.78
CA LEU A 302 20.74 -0.33 -16.45
C LEU A 302 19.37 -0.94 -16.74
N GLU A 303 18.43 -0.77 -15.82
CA GLU A 303 17.02 -1.09 -16.03
C GLU A 303 16.30 0.11 -16.67
N GLU A 304 15.10 -0.11 -17.22
CA GLU A 304 14.25 0.95 -17.78
C GLU A 304 14.94 1.80 -18.88
N ARG A 305 15.83 1.19 -19.68
CA ARG A 305 16.63 1.91 -20.69
C ARG A 305 15.75 2.53 -21.77
N ALA A 306 15.87 3.84 -21.96
CA ALA A 306 15.22 4.58 -23.02
C ALA A 306 16.15 5.66 -23.56
N ILE A 307 16.29 5.76 -24.88
CA ILE A 307 17.00 6.87 -25.52
C ILE A 307 15.98 8.00 -25.71
N ARG A 308 16.25 9.18 -25.13
CA ARG A 308 15.37 10.34 -25.25
C ARG A 308 16.13 11.56 -25.80
N PRO A 309 15.47 12.41 -26.61
CA PRO A 309 16.02 13.72 -26.96
C PRO A 309 16.09 14.60 -25.72
N ARG A 310 17.21 15.34 -25.54
CA ARG A 310 17.33 16.34 -24.47
C ARG A 310 16.92 17.72 -24.96
N ASP A 311 15.95 18.33 -24.28
CA ASP A 311 15.19 19.52 -24.70
C ASP A 311 15.99 20.80 -24.94
N HIS A 312 17.27 20.86 -24.57
CA HIS A 312 18.08 22.08 -24.69
C HIS A 312 19.24 22.03 -25.69
N TYR A 313 19.62 20.86 -26.24
CA TYR A 313 20.81 20.79 -27.11
C TYR A 313 20.71 19.86 -28.33
N ARG A 314 19.54 19.28 -28.65
CA ARG A 314 19.40 18.22 -29.69
C ARG A 314 20.41 17.06 -29.52
N ARG A 315 20.90 16.82 -28.31
CA ARG A 315 21.73 15.66 -27.99
C ARG A 315 20.82 14.53 -27.51
N LEU A 316 21.15 13.31 -27.89
CA LEU A 316 20.49 12.11 -27.38
C LEU A 316 21.09 11.76 -26.02
N ALA A 317 20.25 11.38 -25.07
CA ALA A 317 20.67 10.84 -23.78
C ALA A 317 20.09 9.44 -23.58
N LEU A 318 20.86 8.58 -22.93
CA LEU A 318 20.38 7.31 -22.39
C LEU A 318 19.82 7.58 -20.99
N ASP A 319 18.51 7.42 -20.86
CA ASP A 319 17.84 7.36 -19.58
C ASP A 319 17.79 5.91 -19.12
N GLY A 320 18.06 5.69 -17.83
CA GLY A 320 18.00 4.37 -17.23
C GLY A 320 17.98 4.44 -15.72
N ALA A 321 17.76 3.30 -15.09
CA ALA A 321 17.69 3.16 -13.65
C ALA A 321 18.75 2.17 -13.18
N LEU A 322 19.62 2.62 -12.28
CA LEU A 322 20.61 1.76 -11.64
C LEU A 322 20.02 1.14 -10.37
N ARG A 323 20.06 -0.20 -10.29
CA ARG A 323 19.74 -0.94 -9.07
C ARG A 323 20.96 -1.03 -8.17
N LEU A 324 20.85 -0.44 -6.97
CA LEU A 324 21.91 -0.55 -5.98
C LEU A 324 21.66 -1.78 -5.10
N PRO A 325 22.61 -2.74 -5.04
CA PRO A 325 22.46 -3.89 -4.16
C PRO A 325 22.39 -3.42 -2.70
N PRO A 326 21.62 -4.12 -1.85
CA PRO A 326 21.49 -3.78 -0.44
C PRO A 326 22.87 -3.71 0.21
N GLU A 327 23.14 -2.64 0.95
CA GLU A 327 24.39 -2.51 1.71
C GLU A 327 24.51 -3.70 2.66
N ARG A 328 25.58 -4.50 2.53
CA ARG A 328 25.92 -5.49 3.55
C ARG A 328 26.16 -4.71 4.84
N THR A 329 25.43 -5.05 5.89
CA THR A 329 25.52 -4.43 7.23
C THR A 329 26.83 -4.73 7.96
N GLU A 330 27.86 -5.21 7.26
CA GLU A 330 29.18 -5.42 7.85
C GLU A 330 29.80 -4.05 8.15
N ARG A 331 30.15 -3.88 9.41
CA ARG A 331 30.41 -2.63 10.13
C ARG A 331 31.72 -1.93 9.73
N THR A 332 32.13 -2.04 8.48
CA THR A 332 33.47 -1.62 8.05
C THR A 332 33.36 -0.71 6.85
N GLU A 333 33.55 0.57 7.15
CA GLU A 333 33.86 1.67 6.24
C GLU A 333 32.73 2.09 5.28
N ARG A 334 32.26 3.35 5.45
CA ARG A 334 31.52 4.08 4.41
C ARG A 334 32.44 4.23 3.20
N THR A 335 32.58 3.21 2.38
CA THR A 335 33.18 3.37 1.05
C THR A 335 32.15 4.13 0.23
N GLU A 336 32.47 5.38 -0.10
CA GLU A 336 31.70 6.18 -1.03
C GLU A 336 31.66 5.43 -2.36
N ARG A 337 30.49 4.92 -2.75
CA ARG A 337 30.36 4.19 -4.01
C ARG A 337 30.54 5.17 -5.15
N THR A 338 31.31 4.76 -6.14
CA THR A 338 31.62 5.60 -7.31
C THR A 338 31.02 5.00 -8.57
N LEU A 339 30.37 5.87 -9.34
CA LEU A 339 29.88 5.53 -10.67
C LEU A 339 30.90 6.05 -11.67
N GLU A 340 31.47 5.18 -12.49
CA GLU A 340 32.33 5.56 -13.59
C GLU A 340 31.58 5.38 -14.91
N VAL A 341 31.59 6.41 -15.75
CA VAL A 341 30.93 6.40 -17.06
C VAL A 341 31.96 6.64 -18.14
N ARG A 342 32.00 5.76 -19.14
CA ARG A 342 32.99 5.77 -20.23
C ARG A 342 32.29 5.64 -21.58
N ALA A 343 32.73 6.42 -22.57
CA ALA A 343 32.28 6.26 -23.95
C ALA A 343 33.46 6.48 -24.92
N PRO A 344 33.51 5.80 -26.08
CA PRO A 344 34.56 6.00 -27.08
C PRO A 344 34.61 7.44 -27.58
N GLY A 345 35.78 8.10 -27.52
CA GLY A 345 35.95 9.49 -27.93
C GLY A 345 35.53 10.54 -26.89
N TYR A 346 35.29 10.12 -25.65
CA TYR A 346 34.94 10.98 -24.52
C TYR A 346 35.84 10.73 -23.31
N VAL A 347 36.04 11.77 -22.52
CA VAL A 347 36.78 11.68 -21.26
C VAL A 347 35.91 10.94 -20.23
N ALA A 348 36.45 9.87 -19.63
CA ALA A 348 35.79 9.12 -18.58
C ALA A 348 35.46 10.02 -17.38
N ARG A 349 34.27 9.86 -16.81
CA ARG A 349 33.82 10.66 -15.66
C ARG A 349 33.44 9.76 -14.50
N THR A 350 34.04 10.04 -13.34
CA THR A 350 33.71 9.38 -12.07
C THR A 350 32.84 10.31 -11.23
N VAL A 351 31.68 9.82 -10.81
CA VAL A 351 30.69 10.57 -10.03
C VAL A 351 30.42 9.83 -8.72
N PRO A 352 30.61 10.45 -7.54
CA PRO A 352 30.24 9.82 -6.28
C PRO A 352 28.71 9.68 -6.20
N LEU A 353 28.23 8.51 -5.77
CA LEU A 353 26.81 8.31 -5.54
C LEU A 353 26.41 9.00 -4.23
N PRO A 354 25.32 9.80 -4.23
CA PRO A 354 24.92 10.55 -3.04
C PRO A 354 24.68 9.59 -1.86
N PRO A 355 25.24 9.92 -0.67
CA PRO A 355 25.01 9.14 0.54
C PRO A 355 23.51 9.12 0.86
N ARG A 356 23.08 8.08 1.60
CA ARG A 356 21.68 7.72 1.91
C ARG A 356 20.73 8.86 2.36
N SER A 357 21.18 10.08 2.66
CA SER A 357 20.48 10.96 3.61
C SER A 357 20.05 12.36 3.15
N VAL A 358 20.01 12.71 1.86
CA VAL A 358 19.47 14.04 1.51
C VAL A 358 18.58 13.94 0.28
N ASP A 359 17.27 13.96 0.55
CA ASP A 359 16.13 13.99 -0.36
C ASP A 359 15.84 12.71 -1.16
N ASP A 360 15.01 11.84 -0.58
CA ASP A 360 14.34 10.65 -1.14
C ASP A 360 13.44 10.92 -2.39
N ALA A 361 13.60 12.06 -3.07
CA ALA A 361 12.76 12.50 -4.17
C ALA A 361 13.14 11.91 -5.55
N GLY A 362 13.83 10.77 -5.59
CA GLY A 362 14.19 10.12 -6.86
C GLY A 362 15.05 11.03 -7.75
N GLY A 363 16.01 11.74 -7.15
CA GLY A 363 16.93 12.62 -7.87
C GLY A 363 17.54 11.92 -9.09
N ARG A 364 17.45 12.58 -10.25
CA ARG A 364 18.02 12.12 -11.51
C ARG A 364 19.46 12.62 -11.60
N LEU A 365 20.42 11.70 -11.74
CA LEU A 365 21.81 12.05 -11.93
C LEU A 365 22.07 12.31 -13.41
N GLU A 366 22.39 13.55 -13.75
CA GLU A 366 22.75 13.95 -15.11
C GLU A 366 24.26 13.84 -15.31
N ILE A 367 24.68 13.04 -16.28
CA ILE A 367 26.08 12.78 -16.58
C ILE A 367 26.33 13.14 -18.04
N ASP A 368 26.94 14.30 -18.23
CA ASP A 368 27.47 14.73 -19.52
C ASP A 368 28.95 14.38 -19.57
N LEU A 369 29.33 13.57 -20.56
CA LEU A 369 30.73 13.33 -20.89
C LEU A 369 31.24 14.42 -21.83
N GLU A 370 32.47 14.88 -21.58
CA GLU A 370 33.14 15.85 -22.43
C GLU A 370 33.86 15.11 -23.56
N ALA A 371 33.65 15.57 -24.80
CA ALA A 371 34.32 15.00 -25.96
C ALA A 371 35.83 15.23 -25.82
N GLU A 372 36.63 14.22 -26.14
CA GLU A 372 38.08 14.35 -26.17
C GLU A 372 38.44 15.26 -27.36
N ILE A 373 38.68 16.55 -27.08
CA ILE A 373 39.03 17.51 -28.12
C ILE A 373 40.42 17.11 -28.64
N PRO A 374 40.56 16.69 -29.92
CA PRO A 374 41.88 16.46 -30.47
C PRO A 374 42.68 17.77 -30.40
N PRO A 375 44.01 17.72 -30.13
CA PRO A 375 44.81 18.92 -30.05
C PRO A 375 44.57 19.78 -31.30
N PRO A 376 44.36 21.11 -31.14
CA PRO A 376 43.97 21.94 -32.25
C PRO A 376 45.02 21.83 -33.35
N PRO A 377 44.63 21.64 -34.63
CA PRO A 377 45.56 21.77 -35.74
C PRO A 377 46.20 23.17 -35.70
N PRO A 378 47.46 23.32 -36.14
CA PRO A 378 48.17 24.60 -36.06
C PRO A 378 47.36 25.71 -36.71
N VAL A 379 47.17 26.80 -35.94
CA VAL A 379 46.34 27.96 -36.29
C VAL A 379 46.89 28.60 -37.56
N LEU A 380 46.12 28.56 -38.65
CA LEU A 380 46.29 29.43 -39.80
C LEU A 380 45.38 30.65 -39.60
N ASP A 381 45.99 31.83 -39.63
CA ASP A 381 45.36 33.13 -39.43
C ASP A 381 44.16 33.33 -40.36
N ALA A 382 42.97 33.48 -39.76
CA ALA A 382 41.75 33.82 -40.47
C ALA A 382 41.25 35.21 -40.02
N PRO A 383 40.87 36.09 -40.98
CA PRO A 383 40.55 37.49 -40.70
C PRO A 383 39.15 37.69 -40.11
N GLU A 384 39.07 38.73 -39.28
CA GLU A 384 37.89 39.23 -38.59
C GLU A 384 36.73 39.55 -39.55
N ARG A 385 35.51 39.15 -39.15
CA ARG A 385 34.26 39.64 -39.75
C ARG A 385 33.47 40.46 -38.73
N PRO A 386 32.86 41.59 -39.16
CA PRO A 386 32.15 42.50 -38.28
C PRO A 386 30.79 41.94 -37.85
N ILE A 387 30.50 42.06 -36.57
CA ILE A 387 29.21 41.73 -35.94
C ILE A 387 28.24 42.89 -36.23
N VAL A 388 27.15 42.60 -36.94
CA VAL A 388 26.04 43.53 -37.18
C VAL A 388 25.08 43.45 -35.99
N LEU A 389 25.05 44.50 -35.16
CA LEU A 389 24.09 44.68 -34.08
C LEU A 389 22.73 45.11 -34.67
N LEU A 390 21.78 44.16 -34.72
CA LEU A 390 20.36 44.44 -34.97
C LEU A 390 19.74 45.08 -33.72
N SER A 391 19.12 46.25 -33.88
CA SER A 391 18.53 47.06 -32.81
C SER A 391 17.37 46.33 -32.09
N SER A 392 17.54 46.15 -30.79
CA SER A 392 16.68 45.40 -29.86
C SER A 392 15.26 45.96 -29.66
N LEU A 393 14.96 47.20 -30.09
CA LEU A 393 13.64 47.81 -29.92
C LEU A 393 12.53 47.16 -30.78
N SER A 394 12.89 46.54 -31.91
CA SER A 394 11.92 45.92 -32.84
C SER A 394 11.34 44.60 -32.33
N LEU A 395 12.02 43.94 -31.38
CA LEU A 395 11.64 42.63 -30.85
C LEU A 395 10.64 42.72 -29.69
N ALA A 396 10.63 43.83 -28.95
CA ALA A 396 9.75 44.00 -27.80
C ALA A 396 8.28 44.26 -28.20
N THR A 397 8.02 45.04 -29.25
CA THR A 397 6.66 45.35 -29.71
C THR A 397 5.99 44.17 -30.45
N LEU A 398 6.77 43.31 -31.11
CA LEU A 398 6.26 42.09 -31.73
C LEU A 398 5.89 41.00 -30.71
N GLY A 399 6.57 40.95 -29.55
CA GLY A 399 6.29 39.99 -28.49
C GLY A 399 4.91 40.16 -27.83
N PHE A 400 4.49 41.40 -27.57
CA PHE A 400 3.20 41.67 -26.91
C PHE A 400 1.99 41.45 -27.82
N GLY A 401 2.09 41.80 -29.12
CA GLY A 401 1.02 41.56 -30.08
C GLY A 401 0.79 40.06 -30.33
N ALA A 402 1.86 39.28 -30.40
CA ALA A 402 1.78 37.83 -30.58
C ALA A 402 1.17 37.12 -29.35
N ALA A 403 1.53 37.51 -28.12
CA ALA A 403 1.00 36.90 -26.91
C ALA A 403 -0.51 37.14 -26.72
N ALA A 404 -0.99 38.36 -26.97
CA ALA A 404 -2.41 38.68 -26.88
C ALA A 404 -3.24 37.96 -27.96
N ALA A 405 -2.73 37.87 -29.19
CA ALA A 405 -3.39 37.13 -30.27
C ALA A 405 -3.44 35.62 -29.99
N TYR A 406 -2.37 35.05 -29.40
CA TYR A 406 -2.31 33.64 -29.06
C TYR A 406 -3.29 33.26 -27.92
N GLY A 407 -3.42 34.13 -26.91
CA GLY A 407 -4.38 33.93 -25.82
C GLY A 407 -5.84 33.93 -26.30
N VAL A 408 -6.22 34.87 -27.17
CA VAL A 408 -7.57 34.93 -27.76
C VAL A 408 -7.85 33.71 -28.66
N HIS A 409 -6.85 33.23 -29.40
CA HIS A 409 -7.03 32.06 -30.24
C HIS A 409 -7.18 30.76 -29.43
N ALA A 410 -6.38 30.59 -28.38
CA ALA A 410 -6.49 29.45 -27.46
C ALA A 410 -7.84 29.42 -26.74
N GLN A 411 -8.37 30.59 -26.36
CA GLN A 411 -9.68 30.70 -25.73
C GLN A 411 -10.83 30.30 -26.67
N ARG A 412 -10.78 30.71 -27.96
CA ARG A 412 -11.77 30.27 -28.96
C ARG A 412 -11.73 28.76 -29.22
N LEU A 413 -10.55 28.15 -29.21
CA LEU A 413 -10.42 26.70 -29.40
C LEU A 413 -10.99 25.92 -28.21
N ALA A 414 -10.86 26.46 -26.98
CA ALA A 414 -11.46 25.87 -25.79
C ALA A 414 -13.01 26.02 -25.78
N GLU A 415 -13.54 27.14 -26.27
CA GLU A 415 -15.00 27.35 -26.41
C GLU A 415 -15.58 26.43 -27.51
N GLN A 416 -14.92 26.32 -28.68
CA GLN A 416 -15.36 25.40 -29.75
C GLN A 416 -15.32 23.92 -29.36
N ALA A 417 -14.39 23.52 -28.49
CA ALA A 417 -14.36 22.15 -27.96
C ALA A 417 -15.52 21.87 -26.99
N ARG A 418 -16.03 22.92 -26.32
CA ARG A 418 -17.10 22.81 -25.32
C ARG A 418 -18.49 22.72 -25.95
N ASP A 419 -18.72 23.48 -27.02
CA ASP A 419 -20.00 23.51 -27.74
C ASP A 419 -20.27 22.23 -28.56
N GLY A 420 -19.25 21.39 -28.78
CA GLY A 420 -19.37 20.13 -29.54
C GLY A 420 -19.98 18.94 -28.79
N CYS A 421 -20.25 19.06 -27.48
CA CYS A 421 -20.57 17.93 -26.61
C CYS A 421 -21.98 17.98 -25.96
N ASP A 422 -22.87 18.86 -26.41
CA ASP A 422 -24.22 19.01 -25.84
C ASP A 422 -25.25 17.98 -26.35
N ASP A 423 -24.90 17.09 -27.29
CA ASP A 423 -25.78 16.03 -27.75
C ASP A 423 -25.65 14.75 -26.90
N ALA A 424 -26.67 14.50 -26.07
CA ALA A 424 -26.72 13.52 -24.98
C ALA A 424 -26.63 12.02 -25.36
N ALA A 425 -26.21 11.67 -26.58
CA ALA A 425 -26.19 10.27 -27.04
C ALA A 425 -24.80 9.61 -27.07
N GLU A 426 -23.71 10.33 -26.84
CA GLU A 426 -22.34 9.80 -26.97
C GLU A 426 -21.39 10.14 -25.80
N GLN A 427 -21.91 10.16 -24.57
CA GLN A 427 -21.14 10.52 -23.36
C GLN A 427 -19.95 9.61 -23.02
N LEU A 428 -19.87 8.38 -23.55
CA LEU A 428 -18.80 7.43 -23.22
C LEU A 428 -17.57 7.49 -24.15
N VAL A 429 -17.62 8.22 -25.28
CA VAL A 429 -16.52 8.29 -26.25
C VAL A 429 -15.70 9.60 -26.14
N CYS A 430 -16.23 10.62 -25.46
CA CYS A 430 -15.53 11.90 -25.28
C CYS A 430 -14.47 11.89 -24.17
N GLU A 431 -14.46 10.91 -23.25
CA GLU A 431 -13.64 10.97 -22.03
C GLU A 431 -12.11 10.90 -22.29
N ASP A 432 -11.67 10.15 -23.31
CA ASP A 432 -10.24 9.98 -23.61
C ASP A 432 -9.70 11.00 -24.63
N ILE A 433 -10.50 11.40 -25.63
CA ILE A 433 -10.06 12.34 -26.67
C ILE A 433 -10.01 13.79 -26.13
N ASP A 434 -10.84 14.12 -25.13
CA ASP A 434 -10.85 15.45 -24.52
C ASP A 434 -9.79 15.63 -23.44
N ARG A 435 -9.27 14.56 -22.83
CA ARG A 435 -8.17 14.67 -21.87
C ARG A 435 -6.89 15.20 -22.52
N ASP A 436 -6.51 14.65 -23.66
CA ASP A 436 -5.31 15.07 -24.38
C ASP A 436 -5.44 16.50 -24.95
N LYS A 437 -6.64 16.87 -25.42
CA LYS A 437 -6.92 18.23 -25.91
C LYS A 437 -7.00 19.25 -24.79
N ALA A 438 -7.59 18.89 -23.66
CA ALA A 438 -7.63 19.72 -22.46
C ALA A 438 -6.23 19.89 -21.85
N GLU A 439 -5.43 18.82 -21.78
CA GLU A 439 -4.03 18.90 -21.34
C GLU A 439 -3.17 19.71 -22.33
N ALA A 440 -3.38 19.58 -23.64
CA ALA A 440 -2.69 20.41 -24.64
C ALA A 440 -3.09 21.90 -24.55
N ALA A 441 -4.37 22.19 -24.32
CA ALA A 441 -4.87 23.55 -24.12
C ALA A 441 -4.36 24.15 -22.79
N GLU A 442 -4.32 23.38 -21.71
CA GLU A 442 -3.78 23.79 -20.39
C GLU A 442 -2.27 24.04 -20.49
N ASN A 443 -1.53 23.17 -21.19
CA ASN A 443 -0.10 23.36 -21.44
C ASN A 443 0.20 24.57 -22.34
N ALA A 444 -0.64 24.84 -23.34
CA ALA A 444 -0.52 26.03 -24.19
C ALA A 444 -0.83 27.32 -23.43
N ALA A 445 -1.87 27.31 -22.59
CA ALA A 445 -2.21 28.43 -21.70
C ALA A 445 -1.06 28.71 -20.72
N THR A 446 -0.55 27.69 -20.04
CA THR A 446 0.55 27.81 -19.08
C THR A 446 1.84 28.33 -19.74
N ARG A 447 2.17 27.90 -20.97
CA ARG A 447 3.31 28.45 -21.72
C ARG A 447 3.11 29.91 -22.11
N SER A 448 1.91 30.29 -22.53
CA SER A 448 1.61 31.69 -22.85
C SER A 448 1.72 32.61 -21.62
N GLU A 449 1.36 32.11 -20.45
CA GLU A 449 1.49 32.82 -19.17
C GLU A 449 2.96 33.02 -18.76
N GLN A 450 3.79 31.99 -18.90
CA GLN A 450 5.24 32.10 -18.63
C GLN A 450 5.94 33.08 -19.59
N LEU A 451 5.56 33.05 -20.88
CA LEU A 451 6.08 33.98 -21.88
C LEU A 451 5.63 35.42 -21.63
N PHE A 452 4.41 35.64 -21.14
CA PHE A 452 3.92 36.97 -20.79
C PHE A 452 4.65 37.55 -19.58
N VAL A 453 4.82 36.78 -18.50
CA VAL A 453 5.54 37.22 -17.29
C VAL A 453 7.02 37.48 -17.61
N GLY A 454 7.68 36.55 -18.32
CA GLY A 454 9.07 36.71 -18.73
C GLY A 454 9.26 37.90 -19.68
N GLY A 455 8.37 38.08 -20.65
CA GLY A 455 8.38 39.22 -21.58
C GLY A 455 8.16 40.56 -20.89
N THR A 456 7.29 40.61 -19.88
CA THR A 456 7.01 41.84 -19.11
C THR A 456 8.20 42.23 -18.23
N LEU A 457 8.84 41.26 -17.57
CA LEU A 457 10.04 41.52 -16.77
C LEU A 457 11.23 41.95 -17.62
N LEU A 458 11.42 41.34 -18.80
CA LEU A 458 12.46 41.76 -19.75
C LEU A 458 12.19 43.16 -20.32
N ALA A 459 10.93 43.49 -20.62
CA ALA A 459 10.56 44.83 -21.07
C ALA A 459 10.83 45.90 -20.00
N LEU A 460 10.54 45.61 -18.72
CA LEU A 460 10.86 46.49 -17.60
C LEU A 460 12.37 46.69 -17.43
N GLY A 461 13.16 45.61 -17.49
CA GLY A 461 14.62 45.69 -17.42
C GLY A 461 15.23 46.47 -18.59
N ALA A 462 14.73 46.27 -19.81
CA ALA A 462 15.17 47.00 -20.99
C ALA A 462 14.82 48.49 -20.92
N LEU A 463 13.63 48.84 -20.41
CA LEU A 463 13.22 50.24 -20.20
C LEU A 463 14.07 50.93 -19.12
N GLN A 464 14.52 50.20 -18.10
CA GLN A 464 15.39 50.72 -17.05
C GLN A 464 16.82 50.95 -17.56
N ALA A 465 17.39 49.99 -18.28
CA ALA A 465 18.70 50.13 -18.93
C ALA A 465 18.73 51.25 -19.99
N TRP A 466 17.60 51.50 -20.67
CA TRP A 466 17.51 52.57 -21.67
C TRP A 466 17.49 53.99 -21.07
N ASN A 467 17.27 54.11 -19.75
CA ASN A 467 17.16 55.38 -19.06
C ASN A 467 18.48 55.87 -18.44
N GLU A 468 19.51 55.01 -18.38
CA GLU A 468 20.85 55.35 -17.89
C GLU A 468 21.68 55.92 -19.05
N GLY A 469 21.84 57.25 -19.16
CA GLY A 469 22.95 57.79 -19.94
C GLY A 469 22.83 59.15 -20.63
N GLU A 470 21.72 59.89 -20.56
CA GLU A 470 21.66 61.23 -21.20
C GLU A 470 21.40 62.38 -20.22
N PRO A 471 22.20 63.46 -20.28
CA PRO A 471 21.98 64.66 -19.48
C PRO A 471 20.69 65.37 -19.90
N ALA A 472 20.04 66.06 -18.96
CA ALA A 472 18.79 66.77 -19.20
C ALA A 472 18.95 67.86 -20.29
N PRO A 473 17.97 68.03 -21.20
CA PRO A 473 18.02 69.08 -22.20
C PRO A 473 17.99 70.47 -21.51
N PRO A 474 18.83 71.43 -21.95
CA PRO A 474 18.84 72.77 -21.39
C PRO A 474 17.49 73.45 -21.65
N GLY A 475 16.75 73.81 -20.60
CA GLY A 475 15.44 74.45 -20.71
C GLY A 475 14.31 73.92 -19.81
N GLY A 476 14.59 73.02 -18.85
CA GLY A 476 13.62 72.61 -17.82
C GLY A 476 12.46 71.72 -18.32
N GLY A 477 12.54 71.23 -19.56
CA GLY A 477 11.54 70.34 -20.14
C GLY A 477 11.85 68.86 -19.90
N MET A 478 10.81 68.06 -19.63
CA MET A 478 10.92 66.61 -19.56
C MET A 478 11.32 66.03 -20.92
N SER A 479 12.44 65.29 -21.00
CA SER A 479 12.93 64.71 -22.26
C SER A 479 11.90 63.75 -22.88
N LEU A 480 11.91 63.63 -24.21
CA LEU A 480 10.99 62.74 -24.93
C LEU A 480 11.11 61.29 -24.44
N ARG A 481 12.33 60.81 -24.17
CA ARG A 481 12.56 59.46 -23.63
C ARG A 481 11.92 59.28 -22.26
N ARG A 482 11.99 60.28 -21.38
CA ARG A 482 11.35 60.22 -20.06
C ARG A 482 9.82 60.24 -20.15
N LYS A 483 9.25 61.02 -21.08
CA LYS A 483 7.81 60.97 -21.36
C LYS A 483 7.41 59.57 -21.84
N LEU A 484 8.19 58.97 -22.73
CA LEU A 484 7.95 57.62 -23.24
C LEU A 484 8.13 56.55 -22.16
N SER A 485 9.09 56.68 -21.24
CA SER A 485 9.29 55.72 -20.15
C SER A 485 8.18 55.79 -19.10
N ILE A 486 7.73 57.00 -18.73
CA ILE A 486 6.56 57.18 -17.85
C ILE A 486 5.31 56.59 -18.50
N THR A 487 5.08 56.90 -19.78
CA THR A 487 3.94 56.36 -20.53
C THR A 487 4.01 54.83 -20.64
N GLY A 488 5.20 54.28 -20.92
CA GLY A 488 5.43 52.84 -21.01
C GLY A 488 5.15 52.13 -19.69
N ASN A 489 5.67 52.64 -18.57
CA ASN A 489 5.40 52.07 -17.24
C ASN A 489 3.92 52.18 -16.86
N ALA A 490 3.25 53.29 -17.19
CA ALA A 490 1.82 53.44 -16.96
C ALA A 490 0.99 52.40 -17.76
N LEU A 491 1.34 52.16 -19.02
CA LEU A 491 0.68 51.14 -19.84
C LEU A 491 0.91 49.71 -19.31
N VAL A 492 2.13 49.39 -18.88
CA VAL A 492 2.43 48.10 -18.24
C VAL A 492 1.63 47.92 -16.95
N SER A 493 1.51 48.99 -16.14
CA SER A 493 0.73 48.96 -14.91
C SER A 493 -0.75 48.62 -15.17
N VAL A 494 -1.37 49.32 -16.13
CA VAL A 494 -2.77 49.07 -16.51
C VAL A 494 -2.96 47.66 -17.07
N GLY A 495 -2.04 47.19 -17.94
CA GLY A 495 -2.10 45.83 -18.50
C GLY A 495 -1.99 44.74 -17.43
N ALA A 496 -1.04 44.87 -16.50
CA ALA A 496 -0.86 43.93 -15.41
C ALA A 496 -2.05 43.94 -14.43
N ALA A 497 -2.64 45.11 -14.16
CA ALA A 497 -3.85 45.23 -13.35
C ALA A 497 -5.05 44.52 -14.00
N ALA A 498 -5.23 44.66 -15.31
CA ALA A 498 -6.30 43.99 -16.04
C ALA A 498 -6.17 42.46 -15.96
N VAL A 499 -4.95 41.92 -16.08
CA VAL A 499 -4.66 40.49 -15.85
C VAL A 499 -4.99 40.10 -14.39
N GLY A 500 -4.55 40.90 -13.43
CA GLY A 500 -4.83 40.70 -12.00
C GLY A 500 -6.32 40.59 -11.69
N ILE A 501 -7.13 41.49 -12.26
CA ILE A 501 -8.58 41.50 -12.12
C ILE A 501 -9.21 40.28 -12.81
N GLY A 502 -8.82 39.98 -14.05
CA GLY A 502 -9.38 38.87 -14.82
C GLY A 502 -9.19 37.51 -14.15
N TYR A 503 -7.98 37.21 -13.68
CA TYR A 503 -7.72 35.96 -12.95
C TYR A 503 -8.33 35.96 -11.55
N GLY A 504 -8.43 37.13 -10.89
CA GLY A 504 -9.13 37.26 -9.61
C GLY A 504 -10.62 36.88 -9.72
N MET A 505 -11.30 37.37 -10.75
CA MET A 505 -12.70 37.01 -11.03
C MET A 505 -12.84 35.52 -11.39
N ARG A 506 -11.96 35.00 -12.25
CA ARG A 506 -11.98 33.59 -12.66
C ARG A 506 -11.81 32.64 -11.48
N SER A 507 -10.92 32.99 -10.54
CA SER A 507 -10.71 32.25 -9.30
C SER A 507 -11.99 32.19 -8.47
N GLN A 508 -12.69 33.31 -8.28
CA GLN A 508 -13.94 33.36 -7.53
C GLN A 508 -15.02 32.48 -8.19
N THR A 509 -15.19 32.58 -9.51
CA THR A 509 -16.14 31.73 -10.25
C THR A 509 -15.83 30.24 -10.07
N ARG A 510 -14.54 29.85 -10.06
CA ARG A 510 -14.13 28.46 -9.82
C ARG A 510 -14.40 27.99 -8.39
N LEU A 511 -14.24 28.87 -7.39
CA LEU A 511 -14.57 28.57 -6.00
C LEU A 511 -16.09 28.41 -5.81
N GLU A 512 -16.90 29.25 -6.45
CA GLU A 512 -18.37 29.13 -6.46
C GLU A 512 -18.81 27.82 -7.14
N MET A 513 -18.18 27.45 -8.26
CA MET A 513 -18.44 26.17 -8.92
C MET A 513 -17.98 24.96 -8.08
N ALA A 514 -17.02 25.14 -7.19
CA ALA A 514 -16.53 24.07 -6.31
C ALA A 514 -17.47 23.81 -5.11
N GLN A 515 -18.18 24.82 -4.61
CA GLN A 515 -19.06 24.72 -3.44
C GLN A 515 -20.05 23.54 -3.45
N PRO A 516 -20.79 23.24 -4.53
CA PRO A 516 -21.72 22.12 -4.53
C PRO A 516 -21.04 20.74 -4.41
N PHE A 517 -19.72 20.67 -4.60
CA PHE A 517 -18.93 19.43 -4.46
C PHE A 517 -18.22 19.31 -3.12
N CYS A 518 -18.40 20.28 -2.22
CA CYS A 518 -17.75 20.34 -0.91
C CYS A 518 -18.79 20.30 0.20
N ASP A 519 -18.51 19.53 1.26
CA ASP A 519 -19.34 19.52 2.46
C ASP A 519 -19.04 20.71 3.40
N GLU A 520 -19.81 20.81 4.48
CA GLU A 520 -19.63 21.86 5.51
C GLU A 520 -18.26 21.79 6.22
N ASN A 521 -17.57 20.64 6.17
CA ASN A 521 -16.24 20.45 6.75
C ASN A 521 -15.11 20.74 5.74
N GLN A 522 -15.43 21.30 4.56
CA GLN A 522 -14.50 21.54 3.45
C GLN A 522 -13.87 20.27 2.88
N GLN A 523 -14.50 19.11 3.07
CA GLN A 523 -14.13 17.89 2.36
C GLN A 523 -14.82 17.89 1.01
N CYS A 524 -14.02 18.09 -0.03
CA CYS A 524 -14.51 18.15 -1.40
C CYS A 524 -14.35 16.80 -2.10
N GLN A 525 -15.38 16.41 -2.85
CA GLN A 525 -15.26 15.34 -3.83
C GLN A 525 -14.27 15.74 -4.93
N LEU A 526 -13.77 14.76 -5.69
CA LEU A 526 -12.70 14.94 -6.68
C LEU A 526 -12.94 16.13 -7.64
N PRO A 527 -14.15 16.37 -8.20
CA PRO A 527 -14.40 17.54 -9.05
C PRO A 527 -14.20 18.88 -8.32
N GLY A 528 -14.66 18.98 -7.07
CA GLY A 528 -14.46 20.16 -6.23
C GLY A 528 -12.99 20.41 -5.90
N TYR A 529 -12.23 19.34 -5.62
CA TYR A 529 -10.78 19.44 -5.36
C TYR A 529 -10.01 20.00 -6.56
N VAL A 530 -10.33 19.54 -7.78
CA VAL A 530 -9.69 20.04 -9.01
C VAL A 530 -10.00 21.53 -9.22
N LEU A 531 -11.26 21.95 -9.04
CA LEU A 531 -11.68 23.35 -9.16
C LEU A 531 -10.99 24.25 -8.13
N ILE A 532 -10.86 23.81 -6.86
CA ILE A 532 -10.13 24.55 -5.82
C ILE A 532 -8.64 24.69 -6.18
N ARG A 533 -8.01 23.62 -6.69
CA ARG A 533 -6.61 23.67 -7.10
C ARG A 533 -6.39 24.64 -8.26
N GLN A 534 -7.30 24.66 -9.24
CA GLN A 534 -7.26 25.62 -10.34
C GLN A 534 -7.51 27.06 -9.86
N ALA A 535 -8.48 27.27 -8.96
CA ALA A 535 -8.74 28.57 -8.36
C ALA A 535 -7.50 29.11 -7.61
N ASN A 536 -6.77 28.26 -6.89
CA ASN A 536 -5.54 28.64 -6.20
C ASN A 536 -4.42 29.05 -7.17
N ARG A 537 -4.30 28.40 -8.34
CA ARG A 537 -3.38 28.83 -9.40
C ARG A 537 -3.78 30.22 -9.94
N ASP A 538 -5.07 30.44 -10.19
CA ASP A 538 -5.56 31.75 -10.65
C ASP A 538 -5.30 32.86 -9.62
N VAL A 539 -5.46 32.59 -8.32
CA VAL A 539 -5.10 33.56 -7.26
C VAL A 539 -3.62 33.92 -7.32
N ALA A 540 -2.74 32.95 -7.56
CA ALA A 540 -1.30 33.21 -7.67
C ALA A 540 -0.99 34.12 -8.87
N THR A 541 -1.58 33.84 -10.03
CA THR A 541 -1.44 34.69 -11.23
C THR A 541 -2.03 36.08 -11.02
N ALA A 542 -3.18 36.17 -10.35
CA ALA A 542 -3.81 37.45 -10.01
C ALA A 542 -2.91 38.30 -9.10
N ARG A 543 -2.31 37.69 -8.06
CA ARG A 543 -1.35 38.36 -7.16
C ARG A 543 -0.14 38.89 -7.91
N LEU A 544 0.42 38.11 -8.84
CA LEU A 544 1.53 38.57 -9.67
C LEU A 544 1.13 39.79 -10.53
N GLY A 545 -0.06 39.78 -11.13
CA GLY A 545 -0.58 40.93 -11.87
C GLY A 545 -0.66 42.20 -11.01
N TRP A 546 -1.14 42.09 -9.78
CA TRP A 546 -1.19 43.22 -8.84
C TRP A 546 0.20 43.71 -8.41
N ILE A 547 1.16 42.80 -8.16
CA ILE A 547 2.52 43.16 -7.78
C ILE A 547 3.22 43.91 -8.92
N VAL A 548 3.14 43.40 -10.15
CA VAL A 548 3.72 44.05 -11.34
C VAL A 548 3.06 45.40 -11.60
N SER A 549 1.73 45.47 -11.48
CA SER A 549 0.99 46.71 -11.61
C SER A 549 1.44 47.79 -10.62
N GLY A 550 1.57 47.41 -9.33
CA GLY A 550 2.01 48.31 -8.27
C GLY A 550 3.45 48.80 -8.48
N ALA A 551 4.37 47.89 -8.83
CA ALA A 551 5.76 48.24 -9.10
C ALA A 551 5.90 49.23 -10.28
N ALA A 552 5.19 48.97 -11.38
CA ALA A 552 5.19 49.84 -12.55
C ALA A 552 4.57 51.23 -12.26
N ALA A 553 3.48 51.28 -11.48
CA ALA A 553 2.85 52.54 -11.06
C ALA A 553 3.78 53.37 -10.16
N VAL A 554 4.43 52.74 -9.18
CA VAL A 554 5.40 53.40 -8.29
C VAL A 554 6.59 53.93 -9.10
N ASN A 555 7.11 53.15 -10.05
CA ASN A 555 8.19 53.59 -10.91
C ASN A 555 7.78 54.79 -11.78
N ALA A 556 6.60 54.76 -12.39
CA ALA A 556 6.06 55.89 -13.15
C ALA A 556 5.89 57.15 -12.27
N ALA A 557 5.39 57.00 -11.05
CA ALA A 557 5.23 58.11 -10.10
C ALA A 557 6.58 58.70 -9.65
N LEU A 558 7.58 57.85 -9.38
CA LEU A 558 8.94 58.30 -9.05
C LEU A 558 9.60 59.02 -10.23
N LEU A 559 9.44 58.50 -11.45
CA LEU A 559 9.89 59.16 -12.67
C LEU A 559 9.11 60.45 -12.97
N TRP A 560 7.89 60.61 -12.46
CA TRP A 560 7.14 61.86 -12.57
C TRP A 560 7.62 62.90 -11.55
N TRP A 561 7.81 62.51 -10.28
CA TRP A 561 8.18 63.42 -9.20
C TRP A 561 9.66 63.82 -9.15
N ARG A 562 10.60 62.99 -9.64
CA ARG A 562 12.04 63.29 -9.60
C ARG A 562 12.54 64.13 -10.76
N THR A 563 11.92 65.26 -11.10
CA THR A 563 12.58 66.21 -12.02
C THR A 563 13.73 66.87 -11.26
N PRO A 564 15.02 66.57 -11.56
CA PRO A 564 16.12 67.29 -10.93
C PRO A 564 16.03 68.72 -11.42
N SER A 565 15.94 69.69 -10.51
CA SER A 565 16.03 71.10 -10.92
C SER A 565 17.45 71.44 -11.36
N ASP A 566 18.48 70.79 -10.81
CA ASP A 566 19.87 71.20 -11.00
C ASP A 566 20.83 69.98 -11.01
N GLY A 567 21.20 69.49 -12.20
CA GLY A 567 22.49 68.86 -12.53
C GLY A 567 22.99 67.59 -11.82
N GLU A 568 22.40 67.13 -10.71
CA GLU A 568 22.96 66.03 -9.93
C GLU A 568 22.31 64.67 -10.23
N ALA A 569 23.14 63.64 -10.41
CA ALA A 569 22.71 62.28 -10.73
C ALA A 569 22.28 61.53 -9.46
N SER A 570 21.04 61.05 -9.43
CA SER A 570 20.54 60.10 -8.43
C SER A 570 20.29 58.75 -9.09
N SER A 571 20.67 57.65 -8.43
CA SER A 571 20.40 56.28 -8.91
C SER A 571 19.27 55.63 -8.10
N LEU A 572 18.40 54.94 -8.82
CA LEU A 572 17.28 54.16 -8.28
C LEU A 572 17.29 52.81 -8.98
N GLU A 573 17.33 51.74 -8.21
CA GLU A 573 17.31 50.37 -8.67
C GLU A 573 16.08 49.66 -8.06
N LEU A 574 15.28 49.06 -8.93
CA LEU A 574 14.18 48.19 -8.56
C LEU A 574 14.61 46.74 -8.82
N VAL A 575 14.68 45.93 -7.77
CA VAL A 575 15.03 44.51 -7.87
C VAL A 575 13.80 43.69 -7.49
N PRO A 576 13.18 42.93 -8.41
CA PRO A 576 12.13 42.00 -8.05
C PRO A 576 12.71 40.88 -7.17
N GLU A 577 12.02 40.55 -6.07
CA GLU A 577 12.40 39.49 -5.15
C GLU A 577 11.38 38.35 -5.25
N LEU A 578 11.81 37.23 -5.83
CA LEU A 578 11.06 35.97 -5.82
C LEU A 578 11.82 34.95 -4.96
N SER A 579 11.22 34.55 -3.86
CA SER A 579 11.65 33.41 -3.04
C SER A 579 10.46 32.47 -2.80
N ARG A 580 10.71 31.27 -2.27
CA ARG A 580 9.63 30.32 -1.93
C ARG A 580 8.60 30.90 -0.96
N ASP A 581 9.00 31.87 -0.14
CA ASP A 581 8.21 32.36 1.00
C ASP A 581 7.80 33.83 0.85
N ARG A 582 8.35 34.54 -0.15
CA ARG A 582 8.10 35.96 -0.40
C ARG A 582 8.11 36.26 -1.88
N VAL A 583 7.08 36.99 -2.32
CA VAL A 583 7.03 37.65 -3.62
C VAL A 583 6.91 39.13 -3.33
N GLY A 584 7.90 39.92 -3.77
CA GLY A 584 7.96 41.35 -3.50
C GLY A 584 8.86 42.07 -4.49
N VAL A 585 9.04 43.37 -4.27
CA VAL A 585 10.00 44.20 -5.01
C VAL A 585 10.79 45.01 -3.99
N THR A 586 12.11 44.92 -4.08
CA THR A 586 13.02 45.72 -3.26
C THR A 586 13.42 46.96 -4.05
N LEU A 587 13.24 48.13 -3.42
CA LEU A 587 13.62 49.42 -3.97
C LEU A 587 14.89 49.89 -3.27
N SER A 588 16.01 49.90 -3.99
CA SER A 588 17.28 50.47 -3.52
C SER A 588 17.53 51.79 -4.25
N GLY A 589 18.03 52.79 -3.53
CA GLY A 589 18.40 54.05 -4.17
C GLY A 589 19.34 54.85 -3.31
N ARG A 590 20.19 55.65 -3.94
CA ARG A 590 21.10 56.57 -3.26
C ARG A 590 20.63 57.99 -3.53
N PHE A 591 20.21 58.66 -2.46
CA PHE A 591 19.73 60.04 -2.49
C PHE A 591 20.73 60.91 -1.73
N ARG A 592 21.03 62.09 -2.25
CA ARG A 592 21.70 63.16 -1.51
C ARG A 592 20.77 64.35 -1.44
#